data_AF-A0A7T8JXS4-F1
#
_entry.id   AF-A0A7T8JXS4-F1
#
_cell.length_a   1.000
_cell.length_b   1.000
_cell.length_c   1.000
_cell.angle_alpha   90.00
_cell.angle_beta   90.00
_cell.angle_gamma   90.00
#
_symmetry.space_group_name_H-M   'P 1'
#
loop_
_entity.id
_entity.type
_entity.pdbx_description
1 polymer ?
#
loop_
_entity_poly.entity_id
_entity_poly.type
_entity_poly.pdbx_seq_one_letter_code
_entity_poly.pdbx_strand_id
1 'polypeptide(L)'
;MKFLISEGFKEAAEKFQEEASIEPEVNLNDMDERIKIRDAVIGGKISEATGLVHRLHPELLDDDRYLFFHLQQQQLIELIRDNRVEEALKFASEQLAERGEEDSSVLEELERTMGLLAFEDPSTSPFADLLTHSHRQK
;
A
#
# COMPACT_ATOMS: atom_id res chain seq x y z
N MET A 1 -21.02 -7.94 -14.17
CA MET A 1 -19.69 -8.57 -14.05
C MET A 1 -18.57 -7.57 -13.77
N LYS A 2 -18.42 -6.46 -14.50
CA LYS A 2 -17.32 -5.49 -14.32
C LYS A 2 -17.09 -5.04 -12.87
N PHE A 3 -18.15 -4.71 -12.13
CA PHE A 3 -18.07 -4.36 -10.71
C PHE A 3 -17.51 -5.50 -9.83
N LEU A 4 -17.94 -6.75 -10.05
CA LEU A 4 -17.44 -7.90 -9.28
C LEU A 4 -15.95 -8.15 -9.56
N ILE A 5 -15.52 -7.90 -10.81
CA ILE A 5 -14.12 -8.03 -11.23
C ILE A 5 -13.27 -6.90 -10.65
N SER A 6 -13.76 -5.65 -10.66
CA SER A 6 -13.03 -4.49 -10.13
C SER A 6 -12.86 -4.54 -8.61
N GLU A 7 -13.90 -4.94 -7.89
CA GLU A 7 -13.88 -5.03 -6.42
C GLU A 7 -13.22 -6.33 -5.90
N GLY A 8 -12.84 -7.25 -6.79
CA GLY A 8 -12.21 -8.52 -6.42
C GLY A 8 -13.18 -9.55 -5.82
N PHE A 9 -14.48 -9.48 -6.12
CA PHE A 9 -15.47 -10.48 -5.71
C PHE A 9 -15.43 -11.70 -6.64
N LYS A 10 -14.35 -12.48 -6.56
CA LYS A 10 -14.10 -13.64 -7.43
C LYS A 10 -15.23 -14.68 -7.41
N GLU A 11 -15.64 -15.14 -6.24
CA GLU A 11 -16.70 -16.16 -6.12
C GLU A 11 -18.03 -15.71 -6.73
N ALA A 12 -18.35 -14.42 -6.59
CA ALA A 12 -19.54 -13.84 -7.20
C ALA A 12 -19.38 -13.72 -8.72
N ALA A 13 -18.17 -13.39 -9.21
CA ALA A 13 -17.88 -13.32 -10.64
C ALA A 13 -17.93 -14.71 -11.30
N GLU A 14 -17.42 -15.75 -10.64
CA GLU A 14 -17.47 -17.15 -11.10
C GLU A 14 -18.91 -17.66 -11.19
N LYS A 15 -19.72 -17.44 -10.14
CA LYS A 15 -21.14 -17.81 -10.16
C LYS A 15 -21.92 -17.04 -11.23
N PHE A 16 -21.62 -15.75 -11.39
CA PHE A 16 -22.23 -14.93 -12.44
C PHE A 16 -21.84 -15.40 -13.85
N GLN A 17 -20.59 -15.85 -14.05
CA GLN A 17 -20.14 -16.45 -15.31
C GLN A 17 -20.94 -17.72 -15.62
N GLU A 18 -21.08 -18.62 -14.64
CA GLU A 18 -21.80 -19.88 -14.80
C GLU A 18 -23.29 -19.67 -15.10
N GLU A 19 -23.97 -18.81 -14.33
CA GLU A 19 -25.40 -18.55 -14.50
C GLU A 19 -25.72 -17.74 -15.76
N ALA A 20 -24.92 -16.71 -16.06
CA ALA A 20 -25.18 -15.83 -17.20
C ALA A 20 -24.60 -16.36 -18.51
N SER A 21 -23.74 -17.39 -18.48
CA SER A 21 -22.99 -17.90 -19.63
C SER A 21 -22.19 -16.80 -20.36
N ILE A 22 -21.65 -15.85 -19.58
CA ILE A 22 -20.86 -14.71 -20.10
C ILE A 22 -19.40 -14.95 -19.75
N GLU A 23 -18.52 -14.96 -20.74
CA GLU A 23 -17.08 -14.99 -20.49
C GLU A 23 -16.58 -13.63 -19.97
N PRO A 24 -15.78 -13.60 -18.89
CA PRO A 24 -15.24 -12.37 -18.36
C PRO A 24 -14.20 -11.77 -19.33
N GLU A 25 -14.17 -10.44 -19.44
CA GLU A 25 -13.16 -9.70 -20.22
C GLU A 25 -11.74 -9.86 -19.65
N VAL A 26 -11.60 -10.36 -18.41
CA VAL A 26 -10.34 -10.47 -17.67
C VAL A 26 -10.19 -11.88 -17.12
N ASN A 27 -8.98 -12.41 -17.11
CA ASN A 27 -8.68 -13.71 -16.51
C ASN A 27 -8.93 -13.64 -15.00
N LEU A 28 -9.79 -14.53 -14.48
CA LEU A 28 -10.12 -14.58 -13.05
C LEU A 28 -8.92 -14.93 -12.18
N ASN A 29 -7.86 -15.53 -12.74
CA ASN A 29 -6.60 -15.77 -12.02
C ASN A 29 -5.87 -14.46 -11.72
N ASP A 30 -5.94 -13.46 -12.60
CA ASP A 30 -5.36 -12.13 -12.38
C ASP A 30 -6.08 -11.42 -11.22
N MET A 31 -7.34 -11.79 -10.94
CA MET A 31 -8.04 -11.30 -9.76
C MET A 31 -7.44 -11.84 -8.46
N ASP A 32 -7.01 -13.11 -8.41
CA ASP A 32 -6.38 -13.67 -7.21
C ASP A 32 -5.10 -12.93 -6.86
N GLU A 33 -4.35 -12.51 -7.87
CA GLU A 33 -3.10 -11.77 -7.71
C GLU A 33 -3.36 -10.38 -7.14
N ARG A 34 -4.35 -9.65 -7.68
CA ARG A 34 -4.77 -8.35 -7.13
C ARG A 34 -5.31 -8.46 -5.71
N ILE A 35 -6.11 -9.49 -5.42
CA ILE A 35 -6.64 -9.74 -4.07
C ILE A 35 -5.48 -9.97 -3.10
N LYS A 36 -4.48 -10.78 -3.46
CA LYS A 36 -3.30 -11.02 -2.61
C LYS A 36 -2.51 -9.75 -2.32
N ILE A 37 -2.27 -8.91 -3.33
CA ILE A 37 -1.58 -7.62 -3.14
C ILE A 37 -2.38 -6.74 -2.18
N ARG A 38 -3.70 -6.60 -2.42
CA ARG A 38 -4.59 -5.81 -1.56
C ARG A 38 -4.60 -6.31 -0.13
N ASP A 39 -4.73 -7.62 0.07
CA ASP A 39 -4.78 -8.23 1.40
C ASP A 39 -3.45 -8.04 2.15
N ALA A 40 -2.32 -8.09 1.44
CA ALA A 40 -1.01 -7.77 2.00
C ALA A 40 -0.93 -6.29 2.44
N VAL A 41 -1.41 -5.35 1.62
CA VAL A 41 -1.45 -3.91 1.97
C VAL A 41 -2.34 -3.65 3.19
N ILE A 42 -3.58 -4.14 3.17
CA ILE A 42 -4.54 -3.99 4.28
C ILE A 42 -4.03 -4.66 5.55
N GLY A 43 -3.35 -5.80 5.40
CA GLY A 43 -2.70 -6.54 6.48
C GLY A 43 -1.46 -5.85 7.08
N GLY A 44 -0.96 -4.76 6.48
CA GLY A 44 0.27 -4.10 6.90
C GLY A 44 1.56 -4.82 6.46
N LYS A 45 1.44 -5.82 5.58
CA LYS A 45 2.59 -6.58 5.05
C LYS A 45 3.14 -5.91 3.79
N ILE A 46 3.58 -4.66 3.92
CA ILE A 46 3.89 -3.83 2.76
C ILE A 46 5.09 -4.35 1.97
N SER A 47 6.12 -4.85 2.65
CA SER A 47 7.26 -5.53 2.00
C SER A 47 6.82 -6.72 1.14
N GLU A 48 5.83 -7.50 1.59
CA GLU A 48 5.25 -8.61 0.82
C GLU A 48 4.47 -8.08 -0.39
N ALA A 49 3.63 -7.06 -0.18
CA ALA A 49 2.86 -6.42 -1.25
C ALA A 49 3.79 -5.86 -2.36
N THR A 50 4.83 -5.11 -1.99
CA THR A 50 5.81 -4.56 -2.94
C THR A 50 6.55 -5.65 -3.70
N GLY A 51 6.93 -6.75 -3.03
CA GLY A 51 7.54 -7.90 -3.70
C GLY A 51 6.60 -8.60 -4.69
N LEU A 52 5.32 -8.71 -4.35
CA LEU A 52 4.29 -9.23 -5.26
C LEU A 52 4.10 -8.31 -6.47
N VAL A 53 4.04 -7.00 -6.27
CA VAL A 53 3.91 -6.02 -7.36
C VAL A 53 5.10 -6.10 -8.31
N HIS A 54 6.35 -6.05 -7.82
CA HIS A 54 7.52 -6.17 -8.70
C HIS A 54 7.56 -7.48 -9.50
N ARG A 55 7.07 -8.59 -8.92
CA ARG A 55 7.05 -9.89 -9.60
C ARG A 55 5.96 -9.98 -10.67
N LEU A 56 4.80 -9.39 -10.42
CA LEU A 56 3.61 -9.52 -11.26
C LEU A 56 3.48 -8.39 -12.29
N HIS A 57 3.88 -7.19 -11.90
CA HIS A 57 3.81 -5.95 -12.67
C HIS A 57 5.10 -5.14 -12.47
N PRO A 58 6.25 -5.60 -13.01
CA PRO A 58 7.56 -5.00 -12.76
C PRO A 58 7.64 -3.51 -13.12
N GLU A 59 6.94 -3.10 -14.18
CA GLU A 59 6.96 -1.72 -14.68
C GLU A 59 6.06 -0.77 -13.88
N LEU A 60 5.11 -1.29 -13.07
CA LEU A 60 4.09 -0.46 -12.41
C LEU A 60 4.68 0.57 -11.44
N LEU A 61 5.69 0.16 -10.67
CA LEU A 61 6.33 1.03 -9.67
C LEU A 61 7.39 1.93 -10.28
N ASP A 62 7.91 1.57 -11.46
CA ASP A 62 8.83 2.40 -12.23
C ASP A 62 8.07 3.54 -12.95
N ASP A 63 6.89 3.22 -13.48
CA ASP A 63 6.00 4.17 -14.17
C ASP A 63 5.30 5.13 -13.20
N ASP A 64 4.84 4.62 -12.05
CA ASP A 64 4.15 5.41 -11.01
C ASP A 64 5.00 5.56 -9.75
N ARG A 65 5.85 6.58 -9.77
CA ARG A 65 6.74 6.90 -8.65
C ARG A 65 5.99 7.32 -7.38
N TYR A 66 4.80 7.91 -7.51
CA TYR A 66 3.96 8.33 -6.39
C TYR A 66 3.33 7.13 -5.71
N LEU A 67 2.82 6.15 -6.48
CA LEU A 67 2.36 4.87 -5.93
C LEU A 67 3.48 4.18 -5.15
N PHE A 68 4.69 4.13 -5.71
CA PHE A 68 5.82 3.53 -5.02
C PHE A 68 6.18 4.29 -3.73
N PHE A 69 6.12 5.63 -3.75
CA PHE A 69 6.32 6.45 -2.55
C PHE A 69 5.28 6.12 -1.47
N HIS A 70 4.00 6.04 -1.81
CA HIS A 70 2.96 5.73 -0.81
C HIS A 70 3.12 4.32 -0.22
N LEU A 71 3.58 3.33 -1.00
CA LEU A 71 3.95 2.03 -0.46
C LEU A 71 5.13 2.14 0.52
N GLN A 72 6.17 2.91 0.19
CA GLN A 72 7.30 3.13 1.09
C GLN A 72 6.88 3.89 2.37
N GLN A 73 6.04 4.91 2.25
CA GLN A 73 5.46 5.65 3.37
C GLN A 73 4.62 4.73 4.27
N GLN A 74 3.77 3.88 3.69
CA GLN A 74 3.00 2.92 4.46
C GLN A 74 3.93 1.94 5.20
N GLN A 75 5.00 1.45 4.55
CA GLN A 75 6.00 0.62 5.19
C GLN A 75 6.69 1.33 6.38
N LEU A 76 6.98 2.62 6.26
CA LEU A 76 7.50 3.45 7.34
C LEU A 76 6.49 3.55 8.51
N ILE A 77 5.21 3.78 8.20
CA ILE A 77 4.13 3.82 9.20
C ILE A 77 4.00 2.48 9.94
N GLU A 78 4.14 1.34 9.25
CA GLU A 78 4.13 0.02 9.90
C GLU A 78 5.32 -0.17 10.84
N LEU A 79 6.53 0.28 10.46
CA LEU A 79 7.69 0.24 11.35
C LEU A 79 7.49 1.08 12.61
N ILE A 80 6.89 2.26 12.47
CA ILE A 80 6.56 3.14 13.59
C ILE A 80 5.51 2.48 14.49
N ARG A 81 4.48 1.86 13.91
CA ARG A 81 3.43 1.14 14.66
C ARG A 81 3.98 -0.04 15.46
N ASP A 82 4.98 -0.73 14.92
CA ASP A 82 5.68 -1.83 15.60
C ASP A 82 6.74 -1.35 16.61
N ASN A 83 6.86 -0.03 16.83
CA ASN A 83 7.87 0.61 17.69
C ASN A 83 9.32 0.31 17.29
N ARG A 84 9.57 0.09 15.99
CA ARG A 84 10.89 -0.23 15.40
C ARG A 84 11.57 1.06 14.92
N VAL A 85 11.83 1.97 15.85
CA VAL A 85 12.30 3.34 15.58
C VAL A 85 13.61 3.38 14.79
N GLU A 86 14.62 2.59 15.17
CA GLU A 86 15.92 2.57 14.47
C GLU A 86 15.78 2.16 13.01
N GLU A 87 14.91 1.18 12.74
CA GLU A 87 14.65 0.69 11.39
C GLU A 87 13.83 1.69 10.59
N ALA A 88 12.85 2.36 11.21
CA ALA A 88 12.09 3.45 10.59
C ALA A 88 13.02 4.61 10.17
N LEU A 89 13.92 5.05 11.05
CA LEU A 89 14.90 6.09 10.75
C LEU A 89 15.84 5.70 9.62
N LYS A 90 16.38 4.49 9.69
CA LYS A 90 17.25 3.95 8.63
C LYS A 90 16.51 3.91 7.30
N PHE A 91 15.30 3.35 7.28
CA PHE A 91 14.48 3.24 6.07
C PHE A 91 14.18 4.61 5.46
N ALA A 92 13.74 5.58 6.27
CA ALA A 92 13.47 6.94 5.80
C ALA A 92 14.72 7.58 5.18
N SER A 93 15.89 7.43 5.81
CA SER A 93 17.14 7.99 5.31
C SER A 93 17.63 7.34 4.01
N GLU A 94 17.48 6.02 3.88
CA GLU A 94 17.98 5.27 2.72
C GLU A 94 17.02 5.30 1.52
N GLN A 95 15.71 5.40 1.76
CA GLN A 95 14.69 5.16 0.72
C GLN A 95 13.85 6.38 0.37
N LEU A 96 13.74 7.37 1.27
CA LEU A 96 12.79 8.49 1.14
C LEU A 96 13.46 9.87 1.12
N ALA A 97 14.71 9.99 1.58
CA ALA A 97 15.41 11.28 1.69
C ALA A 97 15.51 12.03 0.34
N GLU A 98 16.01 11.38 -0.72
CA GLU A 98 16.17 12.03 -2.03
C GLU A 98 14.83 12.47 -2.63
N ARG A 99 13.76 11.71 -2.39
CA ARG A 99 12.41 12.00 -2.93
C ARG A 99 11.77 13.22 -2.28
N GLY A 100 12.00 13.43 -0.99
CA GLY A 100 11.53 14.63 -0.29
C GLY A 100 12.23 15.92 -0.77
N GLU A 101 13.45 15.83 -1.30
CA GLU A 101 14.14 17.00 -1.86
C GLU A 101 13.59 17.41 -3.24
N GLU A 102 13.08 16.45 -4.01
CA GLU A 102 12.57 16.68 -5.37
C GLU A 102 11.13 17.19 -5.42
N ASP A 103 10.27 16.79 -4.47
CA ASP A 103 8.84 17.11 -4.46
C ASP A 103 8.38 17.60 -3.08
N SER A 104 7.87 18.84 -3.02
CA SER A 104 7.40 19.46 -1.78
C SER A 104 6.17 18.78 -1.17
N SER A 105 5.32 18.14 -1.98
CA SER A 105 4.16 17.38 -1.46
C SER A 105 4.60 16.10 -0.76
N VAL A 106 5.57 15.39 -1.36
CA VAL A 106 6.22 14.21 -0.78
C VAL A 106 6.93 14.57 0.53
N LEU A 107 7.61 15.73 0.56
CA LEU A 107 8.25 16.23 1.76
C LEU A 107 7.26 16.46 2.90
N GLU A 108 6.15 17.15 2.64
CA GLU A 108 5.12 17.42 3.66
C GLU A 108 4.57 16.10 4.25
N GLU A 109 4.31 15.12 3.39
CA GLU A 109 3.84 13.80 3.81
C GLU A 109 4.88 13.01 4.62
N LEU A 110 6.16 13.10 4.23
CA LEU A 110 7.26 12.49 4.95
C LEU A 110 7.46 13.15 6.32
N GLU A 111 7.43 14.47 6.40
CA GLU A 111 7.55 15.24 7.64
C GLU A 111 6.44 14.87 8.63
N ARG A 112 5.19 14.75 8.16
CA ARG A 112 4.07 14.28 8.99
C ARG A 112 4.30 12.87 9.53
N THR A 113 4.80 11.97 8.68
CA THR A 113 5.09 10.58 9.05
C THR A 113 6.22 10.52 10.09
N MET A 114 7.30 11.28 9.88
CA MET A 114 8.42 11.38 10.81
C MET A 114 8.03 12.06 12.12
N GLY A 115 7.06 12.99 12.09
CA GLY A 115 6.49 13.63 13.26
C GLY A 115 5.85 12.65 14.26
N LEU A 116 5.47 11.45 13.83
CA LEU A 116 5.00 10.38 14.72
C LEU A 116 6.10 9.90 15.68
N LEU A 117 7.37 9.93 15.25
CA LEU A 117 8.53 9.50 16.06
C LEU A 117 8.90 10.49 17.17
N ALA A 118 8.38 11.72 17.12
CA ALA A 118 8.63 12.73 18.14
C ALA A 118 7.87 12.49 19.46
N PHE A 119 6.97 11.50 19.48
CA PHE A 119 6.12 11.17 20.61
C PHE A 119 6.46 9.77 21.13
N GLU A 120 6.48 9.58 22.45
CA GLU A 120 6.66 8.26 23.06
C GLU A 120 5.56 7.28 22.65
N ASP A 121 4.33 7.80 22.51
CA ASP A 121 3.20 7.09 21.93
C ASP A 121 2.76 7.80 20.62
N PRO A 122 3.02 7.18 19.46
CA PRO A 122 2.62 7.72 18.15
C PRO A 122 1.13 8.05 18.02
N SER A 123 0.25 7.40 18.79
CA SER A 123 -1.20 7.65 18.77
C SER A 123 -1.61 8.98 19.43
N THR A 124 -0.71 9.57 20.22
CA THR A 124 -0.92 10.89 20.84
C THR A 124 -0.48 12.05 19.94
N SER A 125 0.18 11.73 18.82
CA SER A 125 0.63 12.70 17.83
C SER A 125 -0.56 13.39 17.13
N PRO A 126 -0.43 14.65 16.72
CA PRO A 126 -1.41 15.29 15.82
C PRO A 126 -1.58 14.54 14.49
N PHE A 127 -0.66 13.63 14.13
CA PHE A 127 -0.69 12.83 12.91
C PHE A 127 -1.15 11.39 13.14
N ALA A 128 -1.79 11.09 14.28
CA ALA A 128 -2.30 9.76 14.60
C ALA A 128 -3.34 9.23 13.57
N ASP A 129 -3.90 10.10 12.72
CA ASP A 129 -4.75 9.71 11.59
C ASP A 129 -4.04 8.75 10.63
N LEU A 130 -2.72 8.89 10.46
CA LEU A 130 -1.89 7.99 9.64
C LEU A 130 -1.82 6.56 10.20
N LEU A 131 -2.03 6.40 11.51
CA LEU A 131 -2.01 5.10 12.17
C LEU A 131 -3.35 4.35 12.08
N THR A 132 -4.38 4.95 11.49
CA THR A 132 -5.69 4.31 11.36
C THR A 132 -5.68 3.21 10.29
N HIS A 133 -6.50 2.17 10.47
CA HIS A 133 -6.66 1.12 9.45
C HIS A 133 -7.22 1.66 8.12
N SER A 134 -8.02 2.73 8.18
CA SER A 134 -8.51 3.43 6.99
C SER A 134 -7.39 4.02 6.14
N HIS A 135 -6.22 4.32 6.73
CA HIS A 135 -5.08 4.82 5.97
C HIS A 135 -4.54 3.77 4.98
N ARG A 136 -4.59 2.47 5.35
CA ARG A 136 -4.20 1.35 4.46
C ARG A 136 -5.17 1.11 3.30
N GLN A 137 -6.31 1.80 3.28
CA GLN A 137 -7.38 1.64 2.28
C GLN A 137 -7.48 2.83 1.32
N LYS A 138 -6.66 3.87 1.51
CA LYS A 138 -6.54 5.00 0.57
C LYS A 138 -5.72 4.60 -0.65
#